data_AF-A0A9Q0R690-F1
#
_entry.id   AF-A0A9Q0R690-F1
#
_cell.length_a   1.000
_cell.length_b   1.000
_cell.length_c   1.000
_cell.angle_alpha   90.00
_cell.angle_beta   90.00
_cell.angle_gamma   90.00
#
_symmetry.space_group_name_H-M   'P 1'
#
loop_
_entity.id
_entity.type
_entity.pdbx_description
1 polymer ?
#
loop_
_entity_poly.entity_id
_entity_poly.type
_entity_poly.pdbx_seq_one_letter_code
_entity_poly.pdbx_strand_id
1 'polypeptide(L)'
;MDKKPSIPQENKSSAVAYGFSYWMLLWVSLGCYFLWSFIPSRIYESVGITYYPNKYWAVAVPVYLYVFFALVFLMDLMFILLLTEPLDSFNTISDFASIYRTEKDPDSNKIEFNHIHEKDNEYLHKVPLIEDIPITAVNELLFRNRDGNLK
;
A
#
# COMPACT_ATOMS: atom_id res chain seq x y z
N MET A 1 40.86 18.51 -21.20
CA MET A 1 39.59 18.45 -21.97
C MET A 1 38.68 17.52 -21.19
N ASP A 2 37.99 18.09 -20.20
CA ASP A 2 37.21 17.30 -19.25
C ASP A 2 35.83 17.03 -19.82
N LYS A 3 35.61 15.77 -20.20
CA LYS A 3 34.31 15.29 -20.66
C LYS A 3 33.40 15.20 -19.43
N LYS A 4 32.57 16.22 -19.23
CA LYS A 4 31.54 16.24 -18.18
C LYS A 4 30.69 14.95 -18.28
N PRO A 5 30.46 14.22 -17.18
CA PRO A 5 29.68 12.99 -17.22
C PRO A 5 28.24 13.31 -17.65
N SER A 6 27.76 12.60 -18.68
CA SER A 6 26.38 12.69 -19.15
C SER A 6 25.46 12.09 -18.11
N ILE A 7 24.66 12.92 -17.45
CA ILE A 7 23.58 12.49 -16.57
C ILE A 7 22.57 11.70 -17.44
N PRO A 8 22.16 10.48 -17.06
CA PRO A 8 21.11 9.76 -17.75
C PRO A 8 19.85 10.64 -17.82
N GLN A 9 19.39 10.95 -19.03
CA GLN A 9 18.14 11.69 -19.23
C GLN A 9 16.99 10.78 -18.79
N GLU A 10 16.41 11.09 -17.64
CA GLU A 10 15.27 10.36 -17.09
C GLU A 10 14.04 10.61 -17.98
N ASN A 11 13.63 9.61 -18.76
CA ASN A 11 12.44 9.65 -19.60
C ASN A 11 11.17 9.59 -18.73
N LYS A 12 10.73 10.74 -18.21
CA LYS A 12 9.46 10.86 -17.47
C LYS A 12 8.25 11.08 -18.37
N SER A 13 8.45 11.31 -19.67
CA SER A 13 7.40 11.81 -20.55
C SER A 13 6.56 10.73 -21.21
N SER A 14 7.07 9.51 -21.35
CA SER A 14 6.37 8.44 -22.07
C SER A 14 5.17 7.88 -21.28
N ALA A 15 5.31 7.69 -19.96
CA ALA A 15 4.26 7.09 -19.12
C ALA A 15 2.95 7.89 -19.13
N VAL A 16 3.03 9.21 -19.05
CA VAL A 16 1.85 10.11 -19.08
C VAL A 16 1.16 10.08 -20.45
N ALA A 17 1.95 10.05 -21.53
CA ALA A 17 1.42 10.00 -22.90
C ALA A 17 0.66 8.69 -23.19
N TYR A 18 1.17 7.55 -22.69
CA TYR A 18 0.46 6.27 -22.83
C TYR A 18 -0.85 6.26 -22.03
N GLY A 19 -0.82 6.70 -20.77
CA GLY A 19 -2.03 6.76 -19.93
C GLY A 19 -3.16 7.59 -20.56
N PHE A 20 -2.82 8.76 -21.11
CA PHE A 20 -3.78 9.60 -21.84
C PHE A 20 -4.35 8.91 -23.08
N SER A 21 -3.49 8.24 -23.86
CA SER A 21 -3.91 7.52 -25.07
C SER A 21 -4.86 6.37 -24.75
N TYR A 22 -4.57 5.59 -23.70
CA TYR A 22 -5.47 4.52 -23.24
C TYR A 22 -6.79 5.07 -22.70
N TRP A 23 -6.78 6.17 -21.95
CA TRP A 23 -8.01 6.78 -21.44
C TRP A 23 -8.94 7.21 -22.58
N MET A 24 -8.41 7.86 -23.61
CA MET A 24 -9.18 8.22 -24.81
C MET A 24 -9.71 6.98 -25.54
N LEU A 25 -8.85 5.96 -25.72
CA LEU A 25 -9.24 4.72 -26.37
C LEU A 25 -10.38 4.02 -25.61
N LEU A 26 -10.32 3.99 -24.28
CA LEU A 26 -11.37 3.41 -23.44
C LEU A 26 -12.72 4.11 -23.65
N TRP A 27 -12.76 5.44 -23.68
CA TRP A 27 -14.01 6.18 -23.91
C TRP A 27 -14.59 5.92 -25.30
N VAL A 28 -13.75 5.93 -26.34
CA VAL A 28 -14.19 5.65 -27.71
C VAL A 28 -14.69 4.21 -27.83
N SER A 29 -13.93 3.23 -27.32
CA SER A 29 -14.32 1.83 -27.32
C SER A 29 -15.61 1.59 -26.51
N LEU A 30 -15.78 2.25 -25.36
CA LEU A 30 -16.99 2.15 -24.55
C LEU A 30 -18.20 2.74 -25.28
N GLY A 31 -18.04 3.89 -25.94
CA GLY A 31 -19.08 4.49 -26.77
C GLY A 31 -19.49 3.57 -27.92
N CYS A 32 -18.52 3.01 -28.65
CA CYS A 32 -18.78 2.02 -29.70
C CYS A 32 -19.47 0.76 -29.14
N TYR A 33 -19.07 0.28 -27.96
CA TYR A 33 -19.68 -0.86 -27.29
C TYR A 33 -21.16 -0.62 -26.96
N PHE A 34 -21.49 0.53 -26.38
CA PHE A 34 -22.87 0.87 -26.07
C PHE A 34 -23.72 1.05 -27.33
N LEU A 35 -23.18 1.74 -28.34
CA LEU A 35 -23.83 1.88 -29.63
C LEU A 35 -24.13 0.49 -30.24
N TRP A 36 -23.14 -0.40 -30.21
CA TRP A 36 -23.29 -1.77 -30.67
C TRP A 36 -24.39 -2.54 -29.89
N SER A 37 -24.32 -2.49 -28.56
CA SER A 37 -25.18 -3.21 -27.63
C SER A 37 -26.65 -2.79 -27.72
N PHE A 38 -26.93 -1.48 -27.68
CA PHE A 38 -28.29 -0.95 -27.55
C PHE A 38 -29.05 -0.84 -28.88
N ILE A 39 -28.36 -0.70 -30.02
CA ILE A 39 -29.03 -0.62 -31.32
C ILE A 39 -29.65 -1.99 -31.65
N PRO A 40 -30.94 -2.10 -32.00
CA PRO A 40 -31.59 -3.36 -32.38
C PRO A 40 -31.06 -3.95 -33.70
N SER A 41 -31.06 -5.29 -33.80
CA SER A 41 -30.57 -6.06 -34.96
C SER A 41 -31.14 -5.62 -36.32
N ARG A 42 -32.42 -5.22 -36.34
CA ARG A 42 -33.11 -4.76 -37.56
C ARG A 42 -32.42 -3.55 -38.21
N ILE A 43 -31.82 -2.67 -37.40
CA ILE A 43 -31.11 -1.49 -37.92
C ILE A 43 -29.80 -1.92 -38.57
N TYR A 44 -29.07 -2.86 -37.97
CA TYR A 44 -27.86 -3.42 -38.59
C TYR A 44 -28.15 -4.10 -39.92
N GLU A 45 -29.22 -4.89 -39.99
CA GLU A 45 -29.68 -5.53 -41.22
C GLU A 45 -30.04 -4.50 -42.29
N SER A 46 -30.68 -3.38 -41.93
CA SER A 46 -31.01 -2.30 -42.87
C SER A 46 -29.79 -1.54 -43.40
N VAL A 47 -28.70 -1.49 -42.61
CA VAL A 47 -27.42 -0.88 -43.00
C VAL A 47 -26.56 -1.86 -43.81
N GLY A 48 -26.97 -3.13 -43.93
CA GLY A 48 -26.25 -4.18 -44.65
C GLY A 48 -25.14 -4.84 -43.83
N ILE A 49 -25.15 -4.69 -42.51
CA ILE A 49 -24.18 -5.33 -41.60
C ILE A 49 -24.76 -6.66 -41.13
N THR A 50 -24.41 -7.73 -41.84
CA THR A 50 -24.96 -9.08 -41.58
C THR A 50 -24.14 -9.88 -40.56
N TYR A 51 -22.88 -9.50 -40.32
CA TYR A 51 -21.97 -10.22 -39.40
C TYR A 51 -21.54 -9.31 -38.24
N TYR A 52 -22.11 -9.57 -37.07
CA TYR A 52 -21.70 -8.99 -35.79
C TYR A 52 -21.71 -10.08 -34.72
N PRO A 53 -20.92 -9.95 -33.63
CA PRO A 53 -20.91 -10.93 -32.57
C PRO A 53 -22.30 -11.09 -31.94
N ASN A 54 -22.60 -12.26 -31.37
CA ASN A 54 -23.89 -12.50 -30.74
C ASN A 54 -24.16 -11.44 -29.64
N LYS A 55 -25.34 -10.82 -29.64
CA LYS A 55 -25.77 -9.84 -28.65
C LYS A 55 -25.73 -10.34 -27.21
N TYR A 56 -25.72 -11.65 -26.98
CA TYR A 56 -25.44 -12.23 -25.67
C TYR A 56 -24.19 -11.63 -25.00
N TRP A 57 -23.15 -11.35 -25.78
CA TRP A 57 -21.91 -10.75 -25.28
C TRP A 57 -22.10 -9.36 -24.66
N ALA A 58 -23.15 -8.63 -25.06
CA ALA A 58 -23.47 -7.33 -24.48
C ALA A 58 -23.80 -7.42 -22.97
N VAL A 59 -24.32 -8.57 -22.52
CA VAL A 59 -24.62 -8.84 -21.11
C VAL A 59 -23.49 -9.65 -20.47
N ALA A 60 -22.87 -10.56 -21.21
CA ALA A 60 -21.80 -11.39 -20.67
C ALA A 60 -20.57 -10.56 -20.25
N VAL A 61 -20.14 -9.59 -21.08
CA VAL A 61 -18.96 -8.74 -20.79
C VAL A 61 -19.08 -8.00 -19.45
N PRO A 62 -20.15 -7.25 -19.13
CA PRO A 62 -20.26 -6.56 -17.85
C PRO A 62 -20.36 -7.53 -16.67
N VAL A 63 -20.97 -8.71 -16.84
CA VAL A 63 -21.01 -9.75 -15.81
C VAL A 63 -19.61 -10.30 -15.52
N TYR A 64 -18.83 -10.61 -16.56
CA TYR A 64 -17.45 -11.07 -16.39
C TYR A 64 -16.55 -10.00 -15.78
N LEU A 65 -16.70 -8.73 -16.17
CA LEU A 65 -15.97 -7.62 -15.56
C LEU A 65 -16.29 -7.51 -14.07
N TYR A 66 -17.56 -7.60 -13.68
CA TYR A 66 -17.96 -7.56 -12.28
C TYR A 66 -17.34 -8.70 -11.47
N VAL A 67 -17.42 -9.94 -11.97
CA VAL A 67 -16.80 -11.10 -11.31
C VAL A 67 -15.29 -10.94 -11.23
N PHE A 68 -14.64 -10.46 -12.30
CA PHE A 68 -13.20 -10.19 -12.32
C PHE A 68 -12.79 -9.18 -11.24
N PHE A 69 -13.49 -8.05 -11.11
CA PHE A 69 -13.21 -7.08 -10.05
C PHE A 69 -13.41 -7.65 -8.64
N ALA A 70 -14.46 -8.46 -8.44
CA ALA A 70 -14.68 -9.13 -7.16
C ALA A 70 -13.53 -10.09 -6.81
N LEU A 71 -13.02 -10.83 -7.81
CA LEU A 71 -11.87 -11.73 -7.63
C LEU A 71 -10.58 -10.97 -7.34
N VAL A 72 -10.32 -9.86 -8.03
CA VAL A 72 -9.17 -8.99 -7.74
C VAL A 72 -9.23 -8.48 -6.31
N PHE A 73 -10.39 -7.97 -5.88
CA PHE A 73 -10.57 -7.49 -4.50
C PHE A 73 -10.33 -8.59 -3.46
N LEU A 74 -10.84 -9.80 -3.70
CA LEU A 74 -10.57 -10.95 -2.84
C LEU A 74 -9.09 -11.33 -2.83
N MET A 75 -8.43 -11.32 -3.99
CA MET A 75 -7.00 -11.60 -4.10
C MET A 75 -6.19 -10.56 -3.32
N ASP A 76 -6.52 -9.28 -3.45
CA ASP A 76 -5.86 -8.20 -2.72
C ASP A 76 -6.04 -8.36 -1.21
N LEU A 77 -7.24 -8.73 -0.74
CA LEU A 77 -7.48 -9.04 0.66
C LEU A 77 -6.61 -10.20 1.14
N MET A 78 -6.54 -11.29 0.38
CA MET A 78 -5.67 -12.43 0.71
C MET A 78 -4.20 -12.02 0.72
N PHE A 79 -3.77 -11.20 -0.24
CA PHE A 79 -2.40 -10.72 -0.32
C PHE A 79 -2.04 -9.82 0.86
N ILE A 80 -2.92 -8.90 1.25
CA ILE A 80 -2.76 -8.07 2.44
C ILE A 80 -2.67 -8.96 3.68
N LEU A 81 -3.53 -9.97 3.82
CA LEU A 81 -3.47 -10.92 4.95
C LEU A 81 -2.18 -11.76 4.97
N LEU A 82 -1.64 -12.13 3.80
CA LEU A 82 -0.36 -12.84 3.70
C LEU A 82 0.83 -11.95 4.08
N LEU A 83 0.76 -10.65 3.78
CA LEU A 83 1.78 -9.67 4.15
C LEU A 83 1.61 -9.16 5.59
N THR A 84 0.42 -9.31 6.18
CA THR A 84 0.14 -8.90 7.55
C THR A 84 0.85 -9.84 8.52
N GLU A 85 1.45 -9.29 9.56
CA GLU A 85 2.08 -10.09 10.62
C GLU A 85 1.05 -10.98 11.34
N PRO A 86 1.46 -12.13 11.88
CA PRO A 86 0.56 -12.98 12.64
C PRO A 86 -0.11 -12.21 13.78
N LEU A 87 -1.35 -12.59 14.11
CA LEU A 87 -2.15 -11.94 15.17
C LEU A 87 -1.49 -11.98 16.55
N ASP A 88 -0.53 -12.88 16.75
CA ASP A 88 0.25 -13.06 17.98
C ASP A 88 1.58 -12.27 17.96
N SER A 89 1.85 -11.50 16.90
CA SER A 89 3.05 -10.67 16.81
C SER A 89 2.90 -9.39 17.64
N PHE A 90 3.95 -9.06 18.38
CA PHE A 90 4.02 -7.81 19.15
C PHE A 90 3.92 -6.56 18.27
N ASN A 91 4.38 -6.62 17.01
CA ASN A 91 4.29 -5.47 16.10
C ASN A 91 2.85 -5.17 15.65
N THR A 92 1.90 -6.09 15.88
CA THR A 92 0.48 -5.89 15.60
C THR A 92 -0.22 -5.13 16.73
N ILE A 93 0.42 -4.98 17.91
CA ILE A 93 -0.12 -4.26 19.06
C ILE A 93 0.29 -2.79 18.95
N SER A 94 -0.64 -1.93 18.52
CA SER A 94 -0.46 -0.46 18.48
C SER A 94 -1.56 0.29 19.20
N ASP A 95 -1.16 1.20 20.09
CA ASP A 95 -2.04 2.19 20.72
C ASP A 95 -1.68 3.62 20.26
N PHE A 96 -2.51 4.61 20.61
CA PHE A 96 -2.29 6.01 20.23
C PHE A 96 -0.99 6.62 20.81
N ALA A 97 -0.41 6.01 21.85
CA ALA A 97 0.77 6.52 22.56
C ALA A 97 2.02 5.65 22.38
N SER A 98 1.97 4.64 21.51
CA SER A 98 3.01 3.62 21.39
C SER A 98 4.23 4.15 20.67
N ILE A 99 5.38 4.05 21.32
CA ILE A 99 6.70 4.42 20.78
C ILE A 99 7.47 3.12 20.56
N TYR A 100 7.81 2.81 19.31
CA TYR A 100 8.61 1.63 18.96
C TYR A 100 10.06 2.01 18.69
N ARG A 101 10.98 1.11 19.05
CA ARG A 101 12.39 1.22 18.70
C ARG A 101 12.57 0.67 17.29
N THR A 102 12.92 1.54 16.34
CA THR A 102 13.39 1.09 15.02
C THR A 102 14.77 0.44 15.20
N GLU A 103 14.96 -0.73 14.59
CA GLU A 103 16.23 -1.46 14.66
C GLU A 103 17.37 -0.59 14.09
N LYS A 104 18.51 -0.66 14.78
CA LYS A 104 19.68 0.19 14.63
C LYS A 104 20.32 -0.01 13.26
N ASP A 105 20.60 1.07 12.52
CA ASP A 105 21.61 1.02 11.44
C ASP A 105 22.96 0.66 12.09
N PRO A 106 23.60 -0.48 11.74
CA PRO A 106 24.76 -1.02 12.45
C PRO A 106 25.95 -0.05 12.55
N ASP A 107 26.04 0.96 11.69
CA ASP A 107 27.13 1.95 11.69
C ASP A 107 26.82 3.24 12.47
N SER A 108 25.58 3.42 12.97
CA SER A 108 25.23 4.61 13.76
C SER A 108 25.04 4.24 15.24
N ASN A 109 25.94 4.73 16.09
CA ASN A 109 25.79 4.59 17.55
C ASN A 109 24.74 5.55 18.15
N LYS A 110 23.75 5.95 17.34
CA LYS A 110 22.65 6.82 17.74
C LYS A 110 21.36 6.02 17.60
N ILE A 111 20.63 5.88 18.70
CA ILE A 111 19.26 5.35 18.66
C ILE A 111 18.43 6.47 18.04
N GLU A 112 18.07 6.32 16.76
CA GLU A 112 17.19 7.28 16.09
C GLU A 112 15.74 6.86 16.36
N PHE A 113 15.09 7.58 17.27
CA PHE A 113 13.67 7.44 17.53
C PHE A 113 12.92 8.20 16.44
N ASN A 114 11.96 7.55 15.77
CA ASN A 114 11.10 8.23 14.81
C ASN A 114 10.26 9.29 15.53
N HIS A 115 10.75 10.53 15.54
CA HIS A 115 9.94 11.71 15.80
C HIS A 115 9.00 11.91 14.62
N ILE A 116 7.86 11.22 14.62
CA ILE A 116 6.73 11.68 13.83
C ILE A 116 6.35 13.04 14.44
N HIS A 117 6.53 14.10 13.65
CA HIS A 117 6.00 15.45 13.92
C HIS A 117 4.57 15.33 14.50
N GLU A 118 4.15 16.08 15.53
CA GLU A 118 4.09 17.54 15.46
C GLU A 118 3.69 18.17 16.81
N LYS A 119 4.57 19.04 17.30
CA LYS A 119 4.34 20.34 18.00
C LYS A 119 3.36 20.55 19.16
N ASP A 120 2.39 19.71 19.52
CA ASP A 120 1.37 20.10 20.52
C ASP A 120 1.27 19.23 21.78
N ASN A 121 2.14 18.25 22.00
CA ASN A 121 2.01 17.35 23.14
C ASN A 121 3.24 17.34 24.05
N GLU A 122 3.33 18.34 24.93
CA GLU A 122 4.27 18.41 26.07
C GLU A 122 4.18 17.16 26.98
N TYR A 123 3.10 16.38 26.88
CA TYR A 123 2.85 15.14 27.63
C TYR A 123 3.33 13.85 26.94
N LEU A 124 3.70 13.89 25.65
CA LEU A 124 4.06 12.68 24.90
C LEU A 124 5.51 12.21 25.14
N HIS A 125 6.32 13.02 25.81
CA HIS A 125 7.74 12.76 26.03
C HIS A 125 8.05 11.94 27.29
N LYS A 126 7.03 11.35 27.92
CA LYS A 126 7.15 10.72 29.24
C LYS A 126 6.79 9.24 29.27
N VAL A 127 6.35 8.66 28.16
CA VAL A 127 6.12 7.22 28.07
C VAL A 127 7.43 6.57 27.64
N PRO A 128 8.13 5.82 28.52
CA PRO A 128 9.29 5.06 28.11
C PRO A 128 8.89 3.98 27.11
N LEU A 129 9.84 3.51 26.32
CA LEU A 129 9.66 2.33 25.50
C LEU A 129 9.09 1.19 26.38
N ILE A 130 8.16 0.40 25.86
CA ILE A 130 7.72 -0.83 26.55
C ILE A 130 8.90 -1.81 26.50
N GLU A 131 9.79 -1.70 27.48
CA GLU A 131 10.86 -2.64 27.77
C GLU A 131 10.74 -3.03 29.24
N ASP A 132 10.91 -4.32 29.52
CA ASP A 132 10.97 -4.80 30.90
C ASP A 132 12.18 -4.16 31.60
N ILE A 133 12.03 -3.84 32.89
CA ILE A 133 13.14 -3.34 33.70
C ILE A 133 14.21 -4.43 33.74
N PRO A 134 15.46 -4.17 33.34
CA PRO A 134 16.50 -5.18 33.29
C PRO A 134 16.69 -5.81 34.68
N ILE A 135 16.78 -7.14 34.72
CA ILE A 135 16.90 -7.92 35.97
C ILE A 135 18.07 -7.46 36.84
N THR A 136 19.13 -6.91 36.23
CA THR A 136 20.27 -6.31 36.94
C THR A 136 19.86 -5.10 37.79
N ALA A 137 19.02 -4.21 37.25
CA ALA A 137 18.52 -3.04 37.98
C ALA A 137 17.54 -3.45 39.10
N VAL A 138 16.69 -4.45 38.83
CA VAL A 138 15.80 -5.03 39.84
C VAL A 138 16.60 -5.68 40.97
N ASN A 139 17.61 -6.47 40.63
CA ASN A 139 18.49 -7.12 41.61
C ASN A 139 19.26 -6.08 42.43
N GLU A 140 19.77 -5.03 41.79
CA GLU A 140 20.42 -3.94 42.51
C GLU A 140 19.44 -3.25 43.46
N LEU A 141 18.22 -2.91 43.03
CA LEU A 141 17.26 -2.24 43.90
C LEU A 141 16.80 -3.14 45.06
N LEU A 142 16.53 -4.42 44.80
CA LEU A 142 15.95 -5.35 45.76
C LEU A 142 16.98 -5.92 46.75
N PHE A 143 18.22 -6.14 46.30
CA PHE A 143 19.28 -6.75 47.10
C PHE A 143 20.37 -5.76 47.57
N ARG A 144 20.24 -4.46 47.27
CA ARG A 144 21.14 -3.43 47.81
C ARG A 144 20.87 -3.21 49.28
N ASN A 145 21.88 -3.49 50.09
CA ASN A 145 21.85 -3.18 51.51
C ASN A 145 21.97 -1.65 51.72
N ARG A 146 21.50 -1.15 52.87
CA ARG A 146 21.51 0.29 53.20
C ARG A 146 22.91 0.92 53.20
N ASP A 147 23.94 0.07 53.22
CA ASP A 147 25.37 0.42 53.25
C ASP A 147 26.01 0.46 51.85
N GLY A 148 25.23 0.28 50.76
CA GLY A 148 25.72 0.35 49.39
C GLY A 148 26.37 -0.93 48.85
N ASN A 149 26.38 -2.02 49.63
CA ASN A 149 26.91 -3.32 49.21
C ASN A 149 25.77 -4.29 48.86
N LEU A 150 26.00 -5.12 47.83
CA LEU A 150 25.11 -6.23 47.46
C LEU A 150 25.22 -7.33 48.52
N LYS A 151 24.07 -7.90 48.89
CA LYS A 151 23.97 -8.92 49.94
C LYS A 151 24.53 -10.28 49.53
#